data_AF-A0A959NH24-F1
#
_entry.id   AF-A0A959NH24-F1
#
_cell.length_a   1.000
_cell.length_b   1.000
_cell.length_c   1.000
_cell.angle_alpha   90.00
_cell.angle_beta   90.00
_cell.angle_gamma   90.00
#
_symmetry.space_group_name_H-M   'P 1'
#
loop_
_entity.id
_entity.type
_entity.pdbx_description
1 polymer ?
#
loop_
_entity_poly.entity_id
_entity_poly.type
_entity_poly.pdbx_seq_one_letter_code
_entity_poly.pdbx_strand_id
1 'polypeptide(L)'
;MNNEITVYKRTNDNWYPSFELKSYYDNKCLLVLVSLIEINNPNISFKYKVSAWGNDDLGLEKYFSDKNYAYDMFFKVISLEYVDIGTLIDLGFIGA
;
A
#
# COMPACT_ATOMS: atom_id res chain seq x y z
N MET A 1 19.76 -3.80 3.13
CA MET A 1 18.65 -3.98 2.16
C MET A 1 17.45 -4.43 2.95
N ASN A 2 16.30 -3.79 2.76
CA ASN A 2 15.05 -4.24 3.36
C ASN A 2 14.44 -5.30 2.44
N ASN A 3 13.84 -6.34 3.01
CA ASN A 3 13.01 -7.25 2.24
C ASN A 3 11.69 -6.53 1.96
N GLU A 4 11.39 -6.32 0.68
CA GLU A 4 10.18 -5.64 0.24
C GLU A 4 9.41 -6.51 -0.76
N ILE A 5 8.10 -6.59 -0.56
CA ILE A 5 7.16 -7.23 -1.49
C ILE A 5 6.20 -6.14 -1.95
N THR A 6 6.06 -5.95 -3.26
CA THR A 6 5.22 -4.92 -3.85
C THR A 6 4.22 -5.48 -4.85
N VAL A 7 3.00 -4.94 -4.86
CA VAL A 7 1.92 -5.29 -5.79
C VAL A 7 1.18 -4.02 -6.22
N TYR A 8 0.91 -3.88 -7.52
CA TYR A 8 0.02 -2.83 -8.01
C TYR A 8 -1.45 -3.27 -7.89
N LYS A 9 -2.29 -2.43 -7.32
CA LYS A 9 -3.72 -2.66 -7.14
C LYS A 9 -4.53 -1.53 -7.74
N ARG A 10 -5.73 -1.84 -8.20
CA ARG A 10 -6.67 -0.85 -8.73
C ARG A 10 -7.15 0.06 -7.60
N THR A 11 -7.44 1.31 -7.93
CA THR A 11 -8.05 2.31 -7.06
C THR A 11 -9.09 3.09 -7.84
N ASN A 12 -10.15 3.53 -7.18
CA ASN A 12 -11.08 4.51 -7.70
C ASN A 12 -10.71 5.93 -7.25
N ASP A 13 -9.92 6.04 -6.18
CA ASP A 13 -9.42 7.33 -5.72
C ASP A 13 -8.32 7.89 -6.61
N ASN A 14 -8.26 9.22 -6.65
CA ASN A 14 -7.18 9.95 -7.27
C ASN A 14 -6.04 10.14 -6.27
N TRP A 15 -5.08 9.21 -6.29
CA TRP A 15 -3.87 9.26 -5.47
C TRP A 15 -2.86 10.26 -6.04
N TYR A 16 -3.25 11.52 -6.27
CA TYR A 16 -2.47 12.61 -6.91
C TYR A 16 -0.95 12.38 -7.09
N PRO A 17 -0.50 11.86 -8.26
CA PRO A 17 -1.27 11.12 -9.26
C PRO A 17 -1.21 9.61 -9.00
N SER A 18 -2.30 8.89 -9.24
CA SER A 18 -2.24 7.43 -9.25
C SER A 18 -1.28 6.93 -10.34
N PHE A 19 -0.76 5.72 -10.19
CA PHE A 19 -0.14 5.03 -11.31
C PHE A 19 -1.20 4.77 -12.39
N GLU A 20 -0.84 4.88 -13.66
CA GLU A 20 -1.78 4.65 -14.77
C GLU A 20 -1.34 3.45 -15.60
N LEU A 21 -2.23 2.46 -15.73
CA LEU A 21 -2.08 1.44 -16.78
C LEU A 21 -2.78 1.95 -18.04
N LYS A 22 -1.98 2.33 -19.04
CA LYS A 22 -2.49 2.70 -20.36
C LYS A 22 -2.88 1.43 -21.11
N SER A 23 -4.17 1.25 -21.35
CA SER A 23 -4.65 0.23 -22.28
C SER A 23 -4.64 0.77 -23.72
N TYR A 24 -4.58 -0.14 -24.70
CA TYR A 24 -4.64 0.21 -26.13
C TYR A 24 -5.96 0.89 -26.53
N TYR A 25 -7.00 0.79 -25.70
CA TYR A 25 -8.36 1.28 -25.96
C TYR A 25 -8.80 2.43 -25.03
N ASP A 26 -7.87 3.23 -24.55
CA ASP A 26 -8.11 4.53 -23.87
C ASP A 26 -8.85 4.50 -22.52
N ASN A 27 -9.14 3.31 -21.97
CA ASN A 27 -9.63 3.20 -20.60
C ASN A 27 -8.43 3.26 -19.64
N LYS A 28 -8.24 4.42 -19.01
CA LYS A 28 -7.26 4.59 -17.92
C LYS A 28 -7.68 3.75 -16.72
N CYS A 29 -6.79 2.87 -16.28
CA CYS A 29 -6.94 2.16 -15.02
C CYS A 29 -6.00 2.79 -14.00
N LEU A 30 -6.58 3.37 -12.94
CA LEU A 30 -5.81 3.96 -11.85
C LEU A 30 -5.31 2.84 -10.93
N LEU A 31 -4.05 2.93 -10.56
CA LEU A 31 -3.34 1.97 -9.74
C LEU A 31 -2.65 2.67 -8.57
N VAL A 32 -2.47 1.91 -7.50
CA VAL A 32 -1.75 2.24 -6.27
C VAL A 32 -0.75 1.12 -6.01
N LEU A 33 0.44 1.49 -5.57
CA LEU A 33 1.48 0.55 -5.17
C LEU A 33 1.27 0.13 -3.72
N VAL A 34 0.97 -1.14 -3.48
CA VAL A 34 0.87 -1.71 -2.14
C VAL A 34 2.16 -2.46 -1.83
N SER A 35 2.80 -2.16 -0.71
CA SER A 35 4.05 -2.81 -0.29
C SER A 35 3.99 -3.35 1.14
N LEU A 36 4.73 -4.43 1.37
CA LEU A 36 5.09 -4.95 2.69
C LEU A 36 6.61 -4.86 2.83
N ILE A 37 7.07 -4.13 3.83
CA ILE A 37 8.49 -3.82 4.05
C ILE A 37 8.89 -4.32 5.44
N GLU A 38 9.99 -5.08 5.51
CA GLU A 38 10.68 -5.39 6.76
C GLU A 38 11.69 -4.26 7.09
N ILE A 39 11.48 -3.60 8.22
CA ILE A 39 12.30 -2.49 8.71
C ILE A 39 13.44 -3.05 9.55
N ASN A 40 14.63 -3.07 8.96
CA ASN A 40 15.85 -3.48 9.67
C ASN A 40 16.48 -2.29 10.41
N ASN A 41 15.82 -1.81 11.47
CA ASN A 41 16.35 -0.77 12.35
C ASN A 41 16.27 -1.21 13.82
N PRO A 42 17.40 -1.39 14.53
CA PRO A 42 17.39 -1.84 15.92
C PRO A 42 16.78 -0.84 16.91
N ASN A 43 16.61 0.42 16.51
CA ASN A 43 16.08 1.49 17.35
C ASN A 43 14.57 1.73 17.19
N ILE A 44 13.87 0.93 16.37
CA ILE A 44 12.43 1.08 16.11
C ILE A 44 11.69 -0.16 16.65
N SER A 45 10.58 0.08 17.36
CA SER A 45 9.73 -0.98 17.93
C SER A 45 8.94 -1.76 16.87
N PHE A 46 8.57 -1.09 15.77
CA PHE A 46 7.90 -1.68 14.62
C PHE A 46 8.93 -2.26 13.65
N LYS A 47 8.73 -3.52 13.29
CA LYS A 47 9.63 -4.28 12.40
C LYS A 47 9.07 -4.44 11.00
N TYR A 48 7.79 -4.15 10.81
CA TYR A 48 7.10 -4.34 9.55
C TYR A 48 6.21 -3.14 9.26
N LYS A 49 6.09 -2.82 7.97
CA LYS A 49 5.23 -1.77 7.46
C LYS A 49 4.47 -2.27 6.25
N VAL A 50 3.16 -2.05 6.24
CA VAL A 50 2.34 -2.14 5.02
C VAL A 50 2.06 -0.73 4.57
N SER A 51 2.28 -0.42 3.30
CA SER A 51 1.98 0.90 2.75
C SER A 51 1.29 0.83 1.41
N ALA A 52 0.54 1.87 1.09
CA ALA A 52 -0.13 2.10 -0.18
C ALA A 52 0.28 3.49 -0.67
N TRP A 53 0.80 3.59 -1.89
CA TRP A 53 1.34 4.83 -2.45
C TRP A 53 0.78 5.11 -3.85
N GLY A 54 0.47 6.38 -4.09
CA GLY A 54 0.35 6.90 -5.45
C GLY A 54 1.70 6.96 -6.16
N ASN A 55 1.73 7.61 -7.31
CA ASN A 55 2.96 7.90 -8.06
C ASN A 55 3.60 9.25 -7.63
N ASP A 56 3.33 9.70 -6.39
CA ASP A 56 3.87 10.90 -5.75
C ASP A 56 4.09 10.64 -4.25
N ASP A 57 4.50 11.66 -3.51
CA ASP A 57 4.83 11.64 -2.08
C ASP A 57 3.60 11.55 -1.15
N LEU A 58 2.43 11.16 -1.67
CA LEU A 58 1.23 10.90 -0.87
C LEU A 58 1.00 9.40 -0.71
N GLY A 59 1.17 8.94 0.53
CA GLY A 59 1.04 7.55 0.93
C GLY A 59 0.24 7.37 2.22
N LEU A 60 -0.29 6.16 2.36
CA LEU A 60 -0.87 5.67 3.59
C LEU A 60 -0.07 4.48 4.08
N GLU A 61 0.16 4.40 5.40
CA GLU A 61 0.95 3.33 5.99
C GLU A 61 0.39 2.82 7.30
N LYS A 62 0.73 1.57 7.61
CA LYS A 62 0.40 0.92 8.86
C LYS A 62 1.57 0.08 9.34
N TYR A 63 1.93 0.28 10.60
CA TYR A 63 3.08 -0.34 11.24
C TYR A 63 2.69 -1.54 12.08
N PHE A 64 3.58 -2.53 12.13
CA PHE A 64 3.39 -3.77 12.85
C PHE A 64 4.69 -4.20 13.55
N SER A 65 4.56 -4.72 14.77
CA SER A 65 5.66 -5.37 15.50
C SER A 65 5.75 -6.87 15.19
N ASP A 66 4.61 -7.50 14.92
CA ASP A 66 4.49 -8.92 14.59
C ASP A 66 4.43 -9.14 13.07
N LYS A 67 5.18 -10.13 12.60
CA LYS A 67 5.27 -10.46 11.18
C LYS A 67 3.95 -10.98 10.63
N ASN A 68 3.27 -11.89 11.34
CA ASN A 68 2.06 -12.53 10.83
C ASN A 68 0.95 -11.49 10.65
N TYR A 69 0.78 -10.57 11.62
CA TYR A 69 -0.19 -9.49 11.46
C TYR A 69 0.12 -8.55 10.29
N ALA A 70 1.39 -8.30 9.98
CA ALA A 70 1.77 -7.52 8.81
C ALA A 70 1.42 -8.23 7.50
N TYR A 71 1.69 -9.54 7.41
CA TYR A 71 1.33 -10.36 6.26
C TYR A 71 -0.20 -10.48 6.10
N ASP A 72 -0.93 -10.71 7.19
CA ASP A 72 -2.39 -10.77 7.17
C ASP A 72 -2.99 -9.47 6.67
N MET A 73 -2.47 -8.31 7.13
CA MET A 73 -2.91 -7.01 6.62
C MET A 73 -2.56 -6.85 5.14
N PHE A 74 -1.34 -7.21 4.73
CA PHE A 74 -0.93 -7.12 3.33
C PHE A 74 -1.84 -7.96 2.43
N PHE A 75 -2.09 -9.23 2.79
CA PHE A 75 -3.00 -10.11 2.06
C PHE A 75 -4.44 -9.59 2.04
N LYS A 76 -4.89 -9.02 3.16
CA LYS A 76 -6.20 -8.37 3.25
C LYS A 76 -6.31 -7.20 2.27
N VAL A 77 -5.31 -6.32 2.20
CA VAL A 77 -5.31 -5.16 1.28
C VAL A 77 -5.25 -5.61 -0.18
N ILE A 78 -4.35 -6.52 -0.55
CA ILE A 78 -4.22 -6.92 -1.97
C ILE A 78 -5.39 -7.78 -2.46
N SER A 79 -6.18 -8.38 -1.55
CA SER A 79 -7.41 -9.11 -1.90
C SER A 79 -8.62 -8.21 -2.12
N LEU A 80 -8.55 -6.92 -1.75
CA LEU A 80 -9.58 -5.94 -2.10
C LEU A 80 -9.70 -5.81 -3.62
N GLU A 81 -10.93 -5.60 -4.11
CA GLU A 81 -11.15 -5.30 -5.53
C GLU A 81 -10.49 -3.98 -5.92
N TYR A 82 -10.70 -2.95 -5.08
CA TYR A 82 -10.10 -1.62 -5.17
C TYR A 82 -9.47 -1.23 -3.83
N VAL A 83 -8.29 -0.60 -3.89
CA VAL A 83 -7.55 -0.10 -2.74
C VAL A 83 -7.73 1.41 -2.67
N ASP A 84 -8.83 1.79 -2.01
CA ASP A 84 -9.27 3.17 -1.85
C ASP A 84 -8.83 3.72 -0.47
N ILE A 85 -8.54 5.02 -0.40
CA ILE A 85 -8.12 5.80 0.77
C ILE A 85 -9.07 5.57 1.95
N GLY A 86 -10.37 5.68 1.73
CA GLY A 86 -11.37 5.48 2.79
C GLY A 86 -11.29 4.09 3.42
N THR A 87 -11.20 3.06 2.58
CA THR A 87 -11.04 1.67 3.04
C THR A 87 -9.77 1.47 3.83
N LEU A 88 -8.65 2.09 3.41
CA LEU A 88 -7.39 2.01 4.14
C LEU A 88 -7.45 2.73 5.50
N ILE A 89 -8.10 3.89 5.56
CA ILE A 89 -8.34 4.62 6.82
C ILE A 89 -9.19 3.75 7.77
N ASP A 90 -10.24 3.09 7.28
CA ASP A 90 -11.06 2.17 8.09
C ASP A 90 -10.28 0.95 8.58
N LEU A 91 -9.29 0.50 7.80
CA LEU A 91 -8.33 -0.53 8.21
C LEU A 91 -7.25 0.00 9.17
N GLY A 92 -7.28 1.29 9.50
CA GLY A 92 -6.39 1.96 10.43
C GLY A 92 -5.01 2.23 9.86
N PHE A 93 -4.92 2.52 8.56
CA PHE A 93 -3.76 3.18 7.97
C PHE A 93 -3.79 4.67 8.30
N ILE A 94 -2.61 5.28 8.36
CA ILE A 94 -2.42 6.72 8.63
C ILE A 94 -1.60 7.35 7.49
N GLY A 95 -1.62 8.68 7.39
CA GLY A 95 -0.74 9.40 6.46
C GLY A 95 0.73 9.09 6.74
N ALA A 96 1.48 8.84 5.67
CA ALA A 96 2.92 8.60 5.71
C ALA A 96 3.75 9.88 5.94
#